data_AF-A0A7Y5EIC2-F1
#
_entry.id   AF-A0A7Y5EIC2-F1
#
_cell.length_a   1.000
_cell.length_b   1.000
_cell.length_c   1.000
_cell.angle_alpha   90.00
_cell.angle_beta   90.00
_cell.angle_gamma   90.00
#
_symmetry.space_group_name_H-M   'P 1'
#
loop_
_entity.id
_entity.type
_entity.pdbx_description
1 polymer ?
#
loop_
_entity_poly.entity_id
_entity_poly.type
_entity_poly.pdbx_seq_one_letter_code
_entity_poly.pdbx_strand_id
1 'polypeptide(L)'
;MKKTLIKVLSATALCFSLSSHAALIQVSATDTAPGSSSYLAPGAGDVGGFPTPYSPGSLIQPQNLFDGMDDIRIASRLDLSALDRSTDNGDPALGWDVDQLEWFTEFYYFDTLLDDWQQVTSWYAFISWDQVETWQADPELSGIDFWTGDVRGFLADSSWLSGDWLAVSSFEGATSTVNNTFFSIRNPAAVPEPASIALFGLALAGIGIRRRKQKQA
;
A
#
# COMPACT_ATOMS: atom_id res chain seq x y z
N MET A 1 -13.40 -16.31 61.17
CA MET A 1 -12.89 -14.92 61.12
C MET A 1 -11.47 -14.93 60.57
N LYS A 2 -11.14 -14.07 59.59
CA LYS A 2 -9.78 -13.59 59.23
C LYS A 2 -8.76 -14.68 58.76
N LYS A 3 -7.99 -14.53 57.68
CA LYS A 3 -7.81 -13.40 56.75
C LYS A 3 -7.37 -13.90 55.36
N THR A 4 -7.74 -13.12 54.35
CA THR A 4 -7.37 -13.20 52.94
C THR A 4 -5.87 -13.03 52.69
N LEU A 5 -5.28 -13.94 51.92
CA LEU A 5 -4.07 -13.82 51.08
C LEU A 5 -4.15 -15.06 50.16
N ILE A 6 -4.25 -14.97 48.83
CA ILE A 6 -3.27 -14.42 47.89
C ILE A 6 -4.02 -13.77 46.71
N LYS A 7 -3.75 -12.49 46.47
CA LYS A 7 -3.87 -11.82 45.16
C LYS A 7 -2.47 -11.30 44.80
N VAL A 8 -2.26 -11.03 43.51
CA VAL A 8 -1.02 -10.57 42.84
C VAL A 8 -0.25 -11.70 42.15
N LEU A 9 -0.72 -12.10 40.95
CA LEU A 9 0.13 -12.54 39.83
C LEU A 9 -0.64 -12.51 38.48
N SER A 10 -1.19 -11.35 38.10
CA SER A 10 -1.81 -11.13 36.78
C SER A 10 -1.76 -9.66 36.37
N ALA A 11 -0.58 -9.04 36.50
CA ALA A 11 -0.32 -7.65 36.18
C ALA A 11 1.02 -7.47 35.42
N THR A 12 1.36 -8.47 34.60
CA THR A 12 2.63 -8.54 33.85
C THR A 12 2.40 -9.06 32.43
N ALA A 13 1.33 -8.57 31.79
CA ALA A 13 1.06 -8.70 30.36
C ALA A 13 0.99 -7.29 29.72
N LEU A 14 1.82 -6.37 30.22
CA LEU A 14 2.03 -5.05 29.65
C LEU A 14 3.54 -4.87 29.42
N CYS A 15 4.00 -5.29 28.25
CA CYS A 15 5.23 -4.87 27.55
C CYS A 15 5.25 -5.60 26.19
N PHE A 16 5.70 -4.92 25.14
CA PHE A 16 5.88 -5.46 23.77
C PHE A 16 4.62 -5.72 22.91
N SER A 17 3.51 -4.99 23.14
CA SER A 17 2.73 -4.53 21.97
C SER A 17 3.55 -3.44 21.30
N LEU A 18 4.22 -3.82 20.21
CA LEU A 18 5.26 -3.07 19.52
C LEU A 18 4.90 -1.59 19.35
N SER A 19 5.80 -0.72 19.82
CA SER A 19 5.83 0.67 19.39
C SER A 19 5.94 0.70 17.87
N SER A 20 4.95 1.31 17.22
CA SER A 20 5.10 1.81 15.87
C SER A 20 6.27 2.79 15.88
N HIS A 21 7.41 2.35 15.35
CA HIS A 21 8.55 3.21 15.15
C HIS A 21 8.24 4.11 13.95
N ALA A 22 7.49 5.19 14.20
CA ALA A 22 7.57 6.36 13.35
C ALA A 22 9.03 6.83 13.42
N ALA A 23 9.81 6.51 12.38
CA ALA A 23 11.19 6.93 12.28
C ALA A 23 11.21 8.47 12.20
N LEU A 24 11.76 9.11 13.23
CA LEU A 24 12.14 10.51 13.15
C LEU A 24 13.30 10.63 12.16
N ILE A 25 12.99 10.98 10.92
CA ILE A 25 13.97 11.42 9.93
C ILE A 25 13.91 12.94 9.91
N GLN A 26 15.01 13.59 10.26
CA GLN A 26 15.15 15.05 10.22
C GLN A 26 16.39 15.41 9.39
N VAL A 27 16.22 15.59 8.08
CA VAL A 27 17.22 16.18 7.18
C VAL A 27 16.48 16.93 6.06
N SER A 28 17.03 18.07 5.62
CA SER A 28 16.44 19.02 4.64
C SER A 28 15.27 19.86 5.16
N ALA A 29 15.12 21.06 4.60
CA ALA A 29 14.16 22.08 5.04
C ALA A 29 13.06 22.38 3.99
N THR A 30 12.99 21.57 2.93
CA THR A 30 12.14 21.78 1.74
C THR A 30 11.46 20.49 1.24
N ASP A 31 11.44 19.40 2.02
CA ASP A 31 10.92 18.09 1.57
C ASP A 31 9.68 17.64 2.37
N THR A 32 8.51 18.24 2.13
CA THR A 32 7.24 17.92 2.80
C THR A 32 6.33 16.95 2.03
N ALA A 33 6.89 15.87 1.47
CA ALA A 33 6.11 14.77 0.90
C ALA A 33 5.67 13.76 2.00
N PRO A 34 4.38 13.40 2.12
CA PRO A 34 3.88 12.36 3.04
C PRO A 34 4.17 10.93 2.52
N GLY A 35 5.41 10.68 2.11
CA GLY A 35 5.89 9.43 1.51
C GLY A 35 5.11 8.98 0.28
N SER A 36 5.24 7.69 -0.03
CA SER A 36 4.38 6.97 -0.97
C SER A 36 3.47 6.00 -0.21
N SER A 37 2.27 5.76 -0.75
CA SER A 37 1.25 4.89 -0.16
C SER A 37 0.65 3.95 -1.19
N SER A 38 0.57 2.67 -0.85
CA SER A 38 -0.23 1.68 -1.58
C SER A 38 -1.69 1.75 -1.16
N TYR A 39 -2.63 1.63 -2.10
CA TYR A 39 -4.07 1.65 -1.85
C TYR A 39 -4.86 0.84 -2.88
N LEU A 40 -6.10 0.50 -2.53
CA LEU A 40 -7.06 -0.14 -3.45
C LEU A 40 -7.83 0.94 -4.22
N ALA A 41 -7.84 0.88 -5.55
CA ALA A 41 -8.62 1.80 -6.37
C ALA A 41 -10.13 1.57 -6.18
N PRO A 42 -10.95 2.64 -6.04
CA PRO A 42 -12.39 2.52 -5.80
C PRO A 42 -13.19 2.22 -7.09
N GLY A 43 -12.97 1.06 -7.69
CA GLY A 43 -13.80 0.59 -8.82
C GLY A 43 -13.09 -0.38 -9.75
N ALA A 44 -13.77 -1.47 -10.12
CA ALA A 44 -13.28 -2.37 -11.16
C ALA A 44 -13.54 -1.74 -12.54
N GLY A 45 -12.50 -1.15 -13.15
CA GLY A 45 -12.52 -0.70 -14.55
C GLY A 45 -12.07 0.74 -14.79
N ASP A 46 -11.77 1.53 -13.75
CA ASP A 46 -11.28 2.90 -13.94
C ASP A 46 -9.79 2.90 -14.33
N VAL A 47 -9.55 2.96 -15.64
CA VAL A 47 -8.23 3.28 -16.23
C VAL A 47 -7.91 4.75 -15.92
N GLY A 48 -7.56 5.01 -14.67
CA GLY A 48 -7.37 6.35 -14.12
C GLY A 48 -7.20 6.41 -12.60
N GLY A 49 -7.91 5.58 -11.82
CA GLY A 49 -7.65 5.34 -10.37
C GLY A 49 -7.65 6.55 -9.42
N PHE A 50 -8.23 7.67 -9.84
CA PHE A 50 -8.55 8.80 -8.97
C PHE A 50 -9.88 8.53 -8.23
N PRO A 51 -10.08 8.94 -6.97
CA PRO A 51 -9.15 9.71 -6.12
C PRO A 51 -7.97 8.90 -5.57
N THR A 52 -6.96 9.60 -5.03
CA THR A 52 -5.86 9.00 -4.24
C THR A 52 -6.14 9.15 -2.73
N PRO A 53 -5.33 8.54 -1.83
CA PRO A 53 -5.42 8.82 -0.38
C PRO A 53 -5.13 10.29 0.00
N TYR A 54 -4.45 11.05 -0.87
CA TYR A 54 -4.01 12.41 -0.60
C TYR A 54 -4.93 13.50 -1.18
N SER A 55 -5.84 13.12 -2.08
CA SER A 55 -6.71 14.08 -2.78
C SER A 55 -7.72 14.74 -1.81
N PRO A 56 -8.04 16.03 -1.96
CA PRO A 56 -8.97 16.74 -1.07
C PRO A 56 -10.33 16.04 -0.93
N GLY A 57 -10.74 15.79 0.31
CA GLY A 57 -12.00 15.09 0.62
C GLY A 57 -12.00 13.58 0.36
N SER A 58 -10.85 12.98 0.04
CA SER A 58 -10.73 11.52 -0.11
C SER A 58 -11.04 10.77 1.18
N LEU A 59 -11.70 9.63 1.04
CA LEU A 59 -11.94 8.67 2.12
C LEU A 59 -11.05 7.43 2.01
N ILE A 60 -10.23 7.33 0.95
CA ILE A 60 -9.34 6.20 0.72
C ILE A 60 -8.26 6.17 1.80
N GLN A 61 -8.02 4.99 2.37
CA GLN A 61 -6.96 4.76 3.33
C GLN A 61 -5.82 3.96 2.69
N PRO A 62 -4.55 4.27 2.99
CA PRO A 62 -3.42 3.41 2.66
C PRO A 62 -3.60 2.01 3.24
N GLN A 63 -3.17 1.01 2.48
CA GLN A 63 -3.25 -0.42 2.80
C GLN A 63 -1.93 -1.08 2.40
N ASN A 64 -1.44 -2.01 3.21
CA ASN A 64 -0.21 -2.77 2.94
C ASN A 64 -0.51 -4.24 2.61
N LEU A 65 -1.76 -4.56 2.29
CA LEU A 65 -2.23 -5.93 2.16
C LEU A 65 -3.46 -6.02 1.27
N PHE A 66 -3.39 -6.90 0.29
CA PHE A 66 -4.34 -7.02 -0.82
C PHE A 66 -4.57 -8.49 -1.21
N ASP A 67 -5.61 -8.75 -1.99
CA ASP A 67 -5.84 -10.03 -2.66
C ASP A 67 -5.33 -10.00 -4.12
N GLY A 68 -5.01 -11.16 -4.70
CA GLY A 68 -4.33 -11.27 -6.01
C GLY A 68 -5.05 -10.65 -7.23
N MET A 69 -6.32 -10.25 -7.10
CA MET A 69 -7.13 -9.62 -8.15
C MET A 69 -7.33 -8.11 -7.96
N ASP A 70 -6.84 -7.54 -6.85
CA ASP A 70 -7.04 -6.13 -6.51
C ASP A 70 -6.37 -5.17 -7.51
N ASP A 71 -7.01 -4.03 -7.75
CA ASP A 71 -6.43 -2.90 -8.47
C ASP A 71 -5.61 -2.05 -7.48
N ILE A 72 -4.37 -2.51 -7.26
CA ILE A 72 -3.42 -1.96 -6.30
C ILE A 72 -2.65 -0.84 -6.98
N ARG A 73 -2.62 0.33 -6.33
CA ARG A 73 -1.97 1.53 -6.85
C ARG A 73 -1.05 2.13 -5.82
N ILE A 74 0.02 2.74 -6.30
CA ILE A 74 0.93 3.56 -5.48
C ILE A 74 0.59 5.01 -5.77
N ALA A 75 0.38 5.80 -4.73
CA ALA A 75 0.33 7.26 -4.81
C ALA A 75 1.52 7.87 -4.09
N SER A 76 1.99 9.02 -4.57
CA SER A 76 2.91 9.93 -3.89
C SER A 76 2.32 11.34 -3.94
N ARG A 77 2.69 12.22 -3.01
CA ARG A 77 2.36 13.64 -3.10
C ARG A 77 3.59 14.49 -2.85
N LEU A 78 3.81 15.48 -3.70
CA LEU A 78 4.80 16.54 -3.48
C LEU A 78 4.14 17.77 -2.88
N ASP A 79 4.87 18.48 -2.01
CA ASP A 79 4.49 19.82 -1.57
C ASP A 79 4.77 20.80 -2.71
N LEU A 80 3.70 21.33 -3.30
CA LEU A 80 3.80 22.21 -4.46
C LEU A 80 4.59 23.48 -4.15
N SER A 81 4.54 23.96 -2.91
CA SER A 81 5.22 25.20 -2.50
C SER A 81 6.73 25.04 -2.28
N ALA A 82 7.22 23.80 -2.26
CA ALA A 82 8.61 23.47 -1.98
C ALA A 82 9.43 23.09 -3.23
N LEU A 83 8.78 22.89 -4.38
CA LEU A 83 9.42 22.55 -5.65
C LEU A 83 10.13 23.75 -6.27
N ASP A 84 11.35 23.56 -6.74
CA ASP A 84 12.16 24.58 -7.42
C ASP A 84 12.82 23.99 -8.67
N ARG A 85 12.38 24.44 -9.86
CA ARG A 85 12.91 24.05 -11.17
C ARG A 85 14.44 24.21 -11.27
N SER A 86 15.05 25.12 -10.51
CA SER A 86 16.50 25.34 -10.54
C SER A 86 17.32 24.30 -9.77
N THR A 87 16.70 23.53 -8.87
CA THR A 87 17.35 22.49 -8.06
C THR A 87 16.83 21.09 -8.31
N ASP A 88 15.54 20.97 -8.65
CA ASP A 88 14.81 19.71 -8.68
C ASP A 88 14.69 19.16 -10.11
N ASN A 89 15.03 19.98 -11.12
CA ASN A 89 15.09 19.57 -12.51
C ASN A 89 15.93 18.30 -12.72
N GLY A 90 15.45 17.47 -13.65
CA GLY A 90 16.17 16.32 -14.16
C GLY A 90 17.56 16.65 -14.70
N ASP A 91 18.49 15.72 -14.52
CA ASP A 91 19.82 15.77 -15.15
C ASP A 91 19.78 15.08 -16.53
N PRO A 92 19.96 15.82 -17.66
CA PRO A 92 20.02 15.21 -18.99
C PRO A 92 21.13 14.18 -19.15
N ALA A 93 22.19 14.22 -18.33
CA ALA A 93 23.25 13.21 -18.35
C ALA A 93 22.78 11.85 -17.79
N LEU A 94 21.71 11.85 -17.00
CA LEU A 94 21.04 10.66 -16.46
C LEU A 94 19.79 10.26 -17.26
N GLY A 95 19.36 11.08 -18.23
CA GLY A 95 18.29 10.77 -19.19
C GLY A 95 16.95 11.47 -18.94
N TRP A 96 16.87 12.37 -17.95
CA TRP A 96 15.67 13.14 -17.59
C TRP A 96 15.49 14.40 -18.46
N ASP A 97 14.26 14.87 -18.64
CA ASP A 97 13.90 16.08 -19.39
C ASP A 97 13.80 17.33 -18.48
N VAL A 98 14.70 18.30 -18.67
CA VAL A 98 14.74 19.57 -17.93
C VAL A 98 13.49 20.46 -18.05
N ASP A 99 12.55 20.13 -18.94
CA ASP A 99 11.27 20.83 -19.07
C ASP A 99 10.10 20.10 -18.38
N GLN A 100 10.33 18.94 -17.77
CA GLN A 100 9.32 18.11 -17.11
C GLN A 100 9.73 17.71 -15.69
N LEU A 101 8.83 17.83 -14.71
CA LEU A 101 8.96 17.16 -13.43
C LEU A 101 8.50 15.70 -13.61
N GLU A 102 9.47 14.79 -13.60
CA GLU A 102 9.25 13.35 -13.81
C GLU A 102 9.07 12.57 -12.49
N TRP A 103 8.17 11.58 -12.51
CA TRP A 103 7.93 10.62 -11.43
C TRP A 103 7.92 9.18 -11.95
N PHE A 104 8.67 8.34 -11.27
CA PHE A 104 8.88 6.95 -11.63
C PHE A 104 8.53 6.04 -10.46
N THR A 105 7.93 4.87 -10.73
CA THR A 105 7.66 3.84 -9.71
C THR A 105 7.94 2.46 -10.26
N GLU A 106 8.93 1.78 -9.69
CA GLU A 106 9.29 0.40 -10.01
C GLU A 106 8.59 -0.57 -9.06
N PHE A 107 8.11 -1.69 -9.59
CA PHE A 107 7.48 -2.76 -8.82
C PHE A 107 8.39 -4.00 -8.80
N TYR A 108 8.68 -4.46 -7.60
CA TYR A 108 9.49 -5.65 -7.32
C TYR A 108 8.66 -6.69 -6.58
N TYR A 109 8.89 -7.96 -6.94
CA TYR A 109 8.37 -9.12 -6.25
C TYR A 109 9.52 -9.85 -5.54
N PHE A 110 9.31 -10.30 -4.31
CA PHE A 110 10.31 -11.07 -3.57
C PHE A 110 10.28 -12.55 -4.00
N ASP A 111 11.29 -12.98 -4.77
CA ASP A 111 11.40 -14.39 -5.17
C ASP A 111 12.04 -15.22 -4.05
N THR A 112 11.19 -15.90 -3.29
CA THR A 112 11.60 -16.81 -2.19
C THR A 112 12.48 -18.00 -2.61
N LEU A 113 12.60 -18.32 -3.90
CA LEU A 113 13.52 -19.35 -4.40
C LEU A 113 14.94 -18.80 -4.63
N LEU A 114 15.04 -17.50 -4.94
CA LEU A 114 16.31 -16.80 -5.18
C LEU A 114 16.79 -15.99 -3.96
N ASP A 115 15.90 -15.75 -2.98
CA ASP A 115 16.12 -14.89 -1.80
C ASP A 115 16.41 -13.42 -2.18
N ASP A 116 15.75 -12.93 -3.24
CA ASP A 116 16.07 -11.65 -3.89
C ASP A 116 14.84 -10.93 -4.48
N TRP A 117 14.93 -9.61 -4.62
CA TRP A 117 13.88 -8.75 -5.19
C TRP A 117 13.98 -8.68 -6.71
N GLN A 118 13.03 -9.29 -7.42
CA GLN A 118 12.97 -9.29 -8.88
C GLN A 118 12.10 -8.15 -9.39
N GLN A 119 12.65 -7.29 -10.26
CA GLN A 119 11.88 -6.24 -10.93
C GLN A 119 10.84 -6.87 -11.86
N VAL A 120 9.59 -6.45 -11.74
CA VAL A 120 8.46 -6.97 -12.53
C VAL A 120 8.03 -5.97 -13.60
N THR A 121 7.81 -4.71 -13.21
CA THR A 121 7.36 -3.66 -14.12
C THR A 121 7.72 -2.27 -13.55
N SER A 122 7.55 -1.24 -14.35
CA SER A 122 7.65 0.15 -13.92
C SER A 122 6.49 0.99 -14.45
N TRP A 123 6.19 2.08 -13.75
CA TRP A 123 5.24 3.11 -14.12
C TRP A 123 5.95 4.46 -14.19
N TYR A 124 5.55 5.29 -15.14
CA TYR A 124 6.14 6.60 -15.40
C TYR A 124 5.04 7.63 -15.62
N ALA A 125 5.17 8.80 -15.00
CA ALA A 125 4.31 9.95 -15.21
C ALA A 125 5.14 11.23 -15.10
N PHE A 126 4.68 12.30 -15.73
CA PHE A 126 5.41 13.56 -15.82
C PHE A 126 4.44 14.74 -15.90
N ILE A 127 4.93 15.93 -15.59
CA ILE A 127 4.22 17.20 -15.75
C ILE A 127 5.22 18.29 -16.17
N SER A 128 4.85 19.17 -17.11
CA SER A 128 5.76 20.26 -17.49
C SER A 128 6.00 21.23 -16.35
N TRP A 129 7.25 21.68 -16.18
CA TRP A 129 7.60 22.64 -15.13
C TRP A 129 6.83 23.97 -15.24
N ASP A 130 6.54 24.43 -16.45
CA ASP A 130 5.65 25.60 -16.69
C ASP A 130 4.25 25.43 -16.05
N GLN A 131 3.75 24.20 -15.97
CA GLN A 131 2.47 23.88 -15.33
C GLN A 131 2.60 23.81 -13.80
N VAL A 132 3.74 23.31 -13.28
CA VAL A 132 4.08 23.36 -11.85
C VAL A 132 4.13 24.81 -11.37
N GLU A 133 4.88 25.68 -12.07
CA GLU A 133 4.97 27.11 -11.79
C GLU A 133 3.59 27.81 -11.87
N THR A 134 2.75 27.43 -12.83
CA THR A 134 1.37 27.92 -12.94
C THR A 134 0.53 27.53 -11.72
N TRP A 135 0.68 26.30 -11.22
CA TRP A 135 -0.02 25.83 -10.02
C TRP A 135 0.52 26.46 -8.73
N GLN A 136 1.83 26.73 -8.62
CA GLN A 136 2.43 27.45 -7.50
C GLN A 136 1.86 28.86 -7.30
N ALA A 137 1.33 29.48 -8.37
CA ALA A 137 0.65 30.76 -8.31
C ALA A 137 -0.82 30.68 -7.82
N ASP A 138 -1.40 29.47 -7.70
CA ASP A 138 -2.77 29.26 -7.19
C ASP A 138 -2.75 28.93 -5.68
N PRO A 139 -3.23 29.81 -4.80
CA PRO A 139 -3.21 29.60 -3.35
C PRO A 139 -4.16 28.50 -2.86
N GLU A 140 -5.08 28.01 -3.70
CA GLU A 140 -5.96 26.88 -3.35
C GLU A 140 -5.26 25.52 -3.58
N LEU A 141 -4.14 25.50 -4.30
CA LEU A 141 -3.33 24.31 -4.55
C LEU A 141 -2.15 24.22 -3.56
N SER A 142 -1.99 23.05 -2.94
CA SER A 142 -0.98 22.79 -1.89
C SER A 142 -0.13 21.56 -2.14
N GLY A 143 -0.27 20.91 -3.29
CA GLY A 143 0.49 19.72 -3.63
C GLY A 143 0.10 19.10 -4.95
N ILE A 144 1.03 18.33 -5.50
CA ILE A 144 0.83 17.53 -6.71
C ILE A 144 0.71 16.07 -6.28
N ASP A 145 -0.45 15.47 -6.53
CA ASP A 145 -0.65 14.03 -6.37
C ASP A 145 -0.15 13.31 -7.64
N PHE A 146 0.72 12.32 -7.49
CA PHE A 146 1.11 11.37 -8.53
C PHE A 146 0.59 9.98 -8.14
N TRP A 147 0.15 9.18 -9.12
CA TRP A 147 -0.29 7.81 -8.83
C TRP A 147 -0.18 6.89 -10.05
N THR A 148 -0.07 5.58 -9.79
CA THR A 148 0.05 4.57 -10.84
C THR A 148 -1.30 4.21 -11.48
N GLY A 149 -1.25 3.77 -12.73
CA GLY A 149 -2.38 3.11 -13.39
C GLY A 149 -2.71 1.74 -12.77
N ASP A 150 -3.66 1.05 -13.39
CA ASP A 150 -3.84 -0.39 -13.17
C ASP A 150 -2.64 -1.11 -13.79
N VAL A 151 -1.75 -1.62 -12.94
CA VAL A 151 -0.53 -2.29 -13.39
C VAL A 151 -0.74 -3.77 -13.76
N ARG A 152 -1.95 -4.32 -13.59
CA ARG A 152 -2.23 -5.73 -13.93
C ARG A 152 -1.98 -6.05 -15.39
N GLY A 153 -2.14 -5.06 -16.29
CA GLY A 153 -1.81 -5.21 -17.71
C GLY A 153 -0.34 -5.54 -18.01
N PHE A 154 0.56 -5.37 -17.04
CA PHE A 154 1.99 -5.72 -17.12
C PHE A 154 2.35 -7.00 -16.34
N LEU A 155 1.39 -7.59 -15.62
CA LEU A 155 1.60 -8.80 -14.81
C LEU A 155 1.32 -10.06 -15.62
N ALA A 156 1.99 -11.16 -15.27
CA ALA A 156 1.64 -12.47 -15.78
C ALA A 156 0.19 -12.83 -15.42
N ASP A 157 -0.56 -13.36 -16.39
CA ASP A 157 -1.99 -13.71 -16.28
C ASP A 157 -2.90 -12.57 -15.76
N SER A 158 -2.46 -11.31 -15.88
CA SER A 158 -3.14 -10.11 -15.37
C SER A 158 -3.49 -10.16 -13.87
N SER A 159 -2.66 -10.84 -13.07
CA SER A 159 -2.90 -11.06 -11.64
C SER A 159 -1.63 -10.89 -10.81
N TRP A 160 -1.78 -10.50 -9.55
CA TRP A 160 -0.66 -10.36 -8.64
C TRP A 160 -0.23 -11.72 -8.07
N LEU A 161 1.06 -12.03 -8.15
CA LEU A 161 1.65 -13.19 -7.45
C LEU A 161 1.51 -13.01 -5.93
N SER A 162 1.07 -14.06 -5.25
CA SER A 162 1.00 -14.08 -3.79
C SER A 162 2.39 -14.07 -3.16
N GLY A 163 2.63 -13.18 -2.21
CA GLY A 163 3.93 -12.98 -1.59
C GLY A 163 4.15 -11.51 -1.24
N ASP A 164 5.40 -11.14 -0.98
CA ASP A 164 5.78 -9.78 -0.63
C ASP A 164 6.21 -8.98 -1.87
N TRP A 165 5.78 -7.72 -1.89
CA TRP A 165 6.01 -6.75 -2.96
C TRP A 165 6.58 -5.46 -2.40
N LEU A 166 7.40 -4.82 -3.23
CA LEU A 166 8.00 -3.52 -2.96
C LEU A 166 7.73 -2.64 -4.18
N ALA A 167 7.15 -1.47 -3.96
CA ALA A 167 7.17 -0.39 -4.93
C ALA A 167 8.19 0.68 -4.52
N VAL A 168 9.10 1.01 -5.42
CA VAL A 168 10.15 2.03 -5.25
C VAL A 168 9.74 3.24 -6.08
N SER A 169 9.25 4.29 -5.44
CA SER A 169 8.90 5.55 -6.09
C SER A 169 10.07 6.54 -6.01
N SER A 170 10.35 7.25 -7.09
CA SER A 170 11.38 8.28 -7.19
C SER A 170 10.90 9.45 -8.04
N PHE A 171 11.46 10.62 -7.79
CA PHE A 171 11.33 11.80 -8.62
C PHE A 171 12.69 12.14 -9.21
N GLU A 172 12.69 12.97 -10.25
CA GLU A 172 13.92 13.49 -10.83
C GLU A 172 14.74 14.39 -9.87
N GLY A 173 15.96 14.72 -10.29
CA GLY A 173 16.94 15.48 -9.51
C GLY A 173 18.09 14.61 -8.99
N ALA A 174 19.29 15.20 -8.85
CA ALA A 174 20.53 14.46 -8.55
C ALA A 174 20.56 13.81 -7.14
N THR A 175 19.66 14.25 -6.25
CA THR A 175 19.29 13.70 -4.91
C THR A 175 17.89 14.26 -4.56
N SER A 176 17.00 13.61 -3.81
CA SER A 176 17.23 12.58 -2.78
C SER A 176 16.18 11.46 -2.66
N THR A 177 14.93 11.69 -3.08
CA THR A 177 13.75 11.12 -2.40
C THR A 177 13.25 9.83 -3.02
N VAL A 178 13.93 8.72 -2.70
CA VAL A 178 13.45 7.35 -2.97
C VAL A 178 12.52 6.89 -1.85
N ASN A 179 11.25 6.65 -2.17
CA ASN A 179 10.24 6.16 -1.23
C ASN A 179 9.93 4.67 -1.49
N ASN A 180 10.07 3.86 -0.44
CA ASN A 180 9.82 2.42 -0.50
C ASN A 180 8.46 2.07 0.13
N THR A 181 7.54 1.54 -0.68
CA THR A 181 6.23 1.05 -0.25
C THR A 181 6.22 -0.47 -0.24
N PHE A 182 6.20 -1.08 0.95
CA PHE A 182 6.06 -2.54 1.09
C PHE A 182 4.59 -2.93 1.26
N PHE A 183 4.16 -3.94 0.51
CA PHE A 183 2.82 -4.54 0.63
C PHE A 183 2.86 -6.05 0.35
N SER A 184 1.89 -6.79 0.88
CA SER A 184 1.81 -8.25 0.69
C SER A 184 0.52 -8.64 -0.03
N ILE A 185 0.65 -9.53 -1.01
CA ILE A 185 -0.47 -10.14 -1.73
C ILE A 185 -0.82 -11.45 -1.08
N ARG A 186 -2.04 -11.56 -0.54
CA ARG A 186 -2.56 -12.82 -0.07
C ARG A 186 -2.94 -13.70 -1.26
N ASN A 187 -2.50 -14.95 -1.21
CA ASN A 187 -3.28 -16.01 -1.83
C ASN A 187 -4.61 -16.07 -1.05
N PRO A 188 -5.78 -15.81 -1.67
CA PRO A 188 -7.05 -15.91 -0.97
C PRO A 188 -7.20 -17.34 -0.47
N ALA A 189 -6.99 -17.55 0.83
CA ALA A 189 -6.97 -18.86 1.45
C ALA A 189 -8.26 -19.58 1.06
N ALA A 190 -8.13 -20.63 0.24
CA ALA A 190 -9.23 -21.22 -0.52
C ALA A 190 -10.45 -21.36 0.39
N VAL A 191 -11.47 -20.52 0.14
CA VAL A 191 -12.65 -20.41 1.01
C VAL A 191 -13.16 -21.83 1.19
N PRO A 192 -13.25 -22.35 2.44
CA PRO A 192 -13.49 -23.76 2.68
C PRO A 192 -14.67 -24.20 1.83
N GLU A 193 -14.39 -25.09 0.86
CA GLU A 193 -15.29 -25.31 -0.27
C GLU A 193 -16.71 -25.59 0.23
N PRO A 194 -17.77 -25.34 -0.56
CA PRO A 194 -19.14 -25.65 -0.13
C PRO A 194 -19.30 -27.07 0.45
N ALA A 195 -18.47 -28.02 0.02
CA ALA A 195 -18.30 -29.34 0.62
C ALA A 195 -17.92 -29.33 2.12
N SER A 196 -16.96 -28.50 2.56
CA SER A 196 -16.57 -28.36 3.97
C SER A 196 -17.72 -27.82 4.85
N ILE A 197 -18.44 -26.82 4.36
CA ILE A 197 -19.62 -26.26 5.04
C ILE A 197 -20.75 -27.29 5.06
N ALA A 198 -20.99 -28.00 3.96
CA ALA A 198 -21.98 -29.07 3.88
C ALA A 198 -21.64 -30.25 4.80
N LEU A 199 -20.38 -30.66 4.89
CA LEU A 199 -19.90 -31.71 5.81
C LEU A 199 -20.08 -31.29 7.28
N PHE A 200 -19.76 -30.04 7.62
CA PHE A 200 -20.00 -29.50 8.96
C PHE A 200 -21.51 -29.45 9.30
N GLY A 201 -22.34 -29.01 8.35
CA GLY A 201 -23.81 -29.03 8.47
C GLY A 201 -24.38 -30.44 8.63
N LEU A 202 -23.90 -31.42 7.85
CA LEU A 202 -24.27 -32.83 7.96
C LEU A 202 -23.85 -33.43 9.31
N ALA A 203 -22.65 -33.11 9.80
CA ALA A 203 -22.19 -33.53 11.12
C ALA A 203 -23.09 -32.99 12.24
N LEU A 204 -23.44 -31.70 12.20
CA LEU A 204 -24.37 -31.08 13.14
C LEU A 204 -25.78 -31.70 13.07
N ALA A 205 -26.31 -31.95 11.86
CA ALA A 205 -27.58 -32.62 11.67
C ALA A 205 -27.58 -34.05 12.26
N GLY A 206 -26.50 -34.81 12.02
CA GLY A 206 -26.31 -36.15 12.59
C GLY A 206 -26.29 -36.16 14.13
N ILE A 207 -25.58 -35.20 14.75
CA ILE A 207 -25.56 -35.02 16.20
C ILE A 207 -26.97 -34.68 16.74
N GLY A 208 -27.71 -33.81 16.05
CA GLY A 208 -29.08 -33.44 16.40
C GLY A 208 -30.04 -34.64 16.38
N ILE A 209 -30.00 -35.44 15.30
CA ILE A 209 -30.82 -36.66 15.15
C ILE A 209 -30.49 -37.68 16.25
N ARG A 210 -29.19 -37.91 16.53
CA ARG A 210 -28.74 -38.85 17.57
C ARG A 210 -29.24 -38.45 18.95
N ARG A 211 -29.12 -37.17 19.32
CA ARG A 211 -29.63 -36.64 20.60
C ARG A 211 -31.15 -36.75 20.73
N ARG A 212 -31.90 -36.63 19.63
CA ARG A 212 -33.37 -36.75 19.65
C ARG A 212 -33.82 -38.17 19.93
N LYS A 213 -33.16 -39.17 19.32
CA LYS A 213 -33.42 -40.60 19.60
C LYS A 213 -33.08 -40.99 21.05
N GLN A 214 -32.00 -40.45 21.63
CA GLN A 214 -31.62 -40.70 23.03
C GLN A 214 -32.57 -40.06 24.09
N LYS A 215 -33.52 -39.21 23.69
CA LYS A 215 -34.56 -38.68 24.59
C LYS A 215 -35.92 -39.38 24.44
N GLN A 216 -36.04 -40.34 23.52
CA GLN A 216 -37.27 -41.07 23.21
C GLN A 216 -37.17 -42.57 23.54
N ALA A 217 -36.03 -42.98 24.08
CA ALA A 217 -35.74 -44.30 24.66
C ALA A 217 -35.35 -44.10 26.12
#